data_AF-A0A960XSX2-F1
#
_entry.id   AF-A0A960XSX2-F1
#
_cell.length_a   1.000
_cell.length_b   1.000
_cell.length_c   1.000
_cell.angle_alpha   90.00
_cell.angle_beta   90.00
_cell.angle_gamma   90.00
#
_symmetry.space_group_name_H-M   'P 1'
#
loop_
_entity.id
_entity.type
_entity.pdbx_description
1 polymer ?
#
loop_
_entity_poly.entity_id
_entity_poly.type
_entity_poly.pdbx_seq_one_letter_code
_entity_poly.pdbx_strand_id
1 'polypeptide(L)'
;MLKPLACLAIPMLLCRCAFPGAEETIDPNPYQLLEEQAGPENRDRSKVNVPMLKAPDLAKRWGAPKFLTGFNGAYALRYENPKDKTQTLTIYGTSKKYPVAGPVPPRYTDVGHDEEAGTFEPKEVNPVWYFSKIDGKIVRYAVVEAGATDDPWELATETFRHAAADGREASYRIFVTLPGKAPHLEAGELLELVTY
;
A
#
# COMPACT_ATOMS: atom_id res chain seq x y z
N MET A 1 37.15 -17.36 46.67
CA MET A 1 36.82 -16.00 46.18
C MET A 1 37.08 -15.94 44.68
N LEU A 2 36.05 -16.07 43.84
CA LEU A 2 36.12 -15.84 42.40
C LEU A 2 34.88 -15.00 42.02
N LYS A 3 35.11 -13.87 41.34
CA LYS A 3 34.09 -12.95 40.82
C LYS A 3 33.44 -13.53 39.55
N PRO A 4 32.13 -13.35 39.30
CA PRO A 4 31.58 -13.54 37.97
C PRO A 4 31.80 -12.27 37.12
N LEU A 5 32.32 -12.45 35.92
CA LEU A 5 32.31 -11.44 34.85
C LEU A 5 30.86 -11.28 34.38
N ALA A 6 30.36 -10.05 34.45
CA ALA A 6 29.11 -9.65 33.83
C ALA A 6 29.30 -9.57 32.31
N CYS A 7 28.63 -10.45 31.56
CA CYS A 7 28.42 -10.24 30.13
C CYS A 7 27.49 -9.04 29.94
N LEU A 8 28.03 -7.92 29.46
CA LEU A 8 27.25 -6.84 28.90
C LEU A 8 26.50 -7.35 27.67
N ALA A 9 25.20 -7.57 27.80
CA ALA A 9 24.30 -7.67 26.66
C ALA A 9 24.14 -6.26 26.08
N ILE A 10 24.75 -6.02 24.92
CA ILE A 10 24.47 -4.84 24.09
C ILE A 10 23.14 -5.12 23.40
N PRO A 11 22.05 -4.39 23.67
CA PRO A 11 20.87 -4.48 22.85
C PRO A 11 21.21 -3.85 21.50
N MET A 12 21.27 -4.69 20.45
CA MET A 12 21.22 -4.21 19.08
C MET A 12 19.86 -3.52 18.89
N LEU A 13 19.85 -2.20 19.07
CA LEU A 13 18.80 -1.36 18.50
C LEU A 13 18.90 -1.53 16.98
N LEU A 14 18.00 -2.35 16.43
CA LEU A 14 17.65 -2.34 15.02
C LEU A 14 17.07 -0.95 14.72
N CYS A 15 17.93 0.00 14.40
CA CYS A 15 17.51 1.24 13.75
C CYS A 15 16.89 0.85 12.41
N ARG A 16 15.56 0.79 12.37
CA ARG A 16 14.84 0.87 11.11
C ARG A 16 15.25 2.20 10.48
N CYS A 17 16.06 2.14 9.43
CA CYS A 17 16.30 3.28 8.57
C CYS A 17 14.94 3.60 7.93
N ALA A 18 14.23 4.59 8.47
CA ALA A 18 13.06 5.14 7.81
C ALA A 18 13.56 5.76 6.51
N PHE A 19 13.03 5.30 5.38
CA PHE A 19 13.28 5.96 4.10
C PHE A 19 12.86 7.44 4.23
N PRO A 20 13.70 8.40 3.78
CA PRO A 20 13.28 9.80 3.71
C PRO A 20 11.98 9.89 2.88
N GLY A 21 10.92 10.44 3.48
CA GLY A 21 9.57 10.52 2.89
C GLY A 21 8.49 9.68 3.59
N ALA A 22 8.84 8.75 4.50
CA ALA A 22 7.87 7.91 5.22
C ALA A 22 6.91 8.71 6.13
N GLU A 23 7.29 9.92 6.57
CA GLU A 23 6.41 10.78 7.37
C GLU A 23 5.37 11.55 6.53
N GLU A 24 5.60 11.67 5.21
CA GLU A 24 4.84 12.54 4.30
C GLU A 24 3.67 11.82 3.62
N THR A 25 3.55 10.51 3.80
CA THR A 25 2.52 9.68 3.15
C THR A 25 2.12 8.53 4.07
N ILE A 26 1.02 7.84 3.75
CA ILE A 26 0.71 6.55 4.39
C ILE A 26 1.83 5.58 4.01
N ASP A 27 2.61 5.17 5.00
CA ASP A 27 3.72 4.23 4.85
C ASP A 27 3.19 2.87 4.40
N PRO A 28 3.62 2.34 3.24
CA PRO A 28 3.30 1.00 2.83
C PRO A 28 4.05 0.00 3.70
N ASN A 29 3.52 -0.31 4.89
CA ASN A 29 3.80 -1.62 5.44
C ASN A 29 3.09 -2.64 4.56
N PRO A 30 3.81 -3.65 4.01
CA PRO A 30 3.20 -4.69 3.19
C PRO A 30 2.03 -5.30 3.96
N TYR A 31 0.85 -5.37 3.32
CA TYR A 31 -0.35 -5.87 3.98
C TYR A 31 -0.12 -7.25 4.63
N GLN A 32 0.70 -8.10 4.00
CA GLN A 32 1.06 -9.40 4.54
C GLN A 32 1.77 -9.30 5.90
N LEU A 33 2.73 -8.39 6.04
CA LEU A 33 3.42 -8.17 7.32
C LEU A 33 2.44 -7.65 8.39
N LEU A 34 1.51 -6.77 8.01
CA LEU A 34 0.46 -6.30 8.90
C LEU A 34 -0.48 -7.43 9.33
N GLU A 35 -0.80 -8.35 8.42
CA GLU A 35 -1.65 -9.51 8.70
C GLU A 35 -0.95 -10.53 9.63
N GLU A 36 0.35 -10.77 9.43
CA GLU A 36 1.16 -11.66 10.28
C GLU A 36 1.32 -11.11 11.71
N GLN A 37 1.36 -9.78 11.86
CA GLN A 37 1.47 -9.11 13.16
C GLN A 37 0.12 -8.85 13.83
N ALA A 38 -1.00 -9.08 13.13
CA ALA A 38 -2.33 -8.72 13.61
C ALA A 38 -2.84 -9.67 14.70
N GLY A 39 -3.21 -9.09 15.84
CA GLY A 39 -3.97 -9.79 16.89
C GLY A 39 -5.49 -9.79 16.62
N PRO A 40 -6.29 -10.49 17.45
CA PRO A 40 -7.75 -10.48 17.35
C PRO A 40 -8.36 -9.07 17.34
N GLU A 41 -7.76 -8.13 18.08
CA GLU A 41 -8.15 -6.74 18.15
C GLU A 41 -8.05 -6.00 16.82
N ASN A 42 -7.16 -6.41 15.94
CA ASN A 42 -6.98 -5.83 14.62
C ASN A 42 -8.03 -6.32 13.63
N ARG A 43 -8.91 -7.24 14.01
CA ARG A 43 -10.03 -7.69 13.15
C ARG A 43 -11.37 -7.10 13.59
N ASP A 44 -11.38 -6.30 14.66
CA ASP A 44 -12.57 -5.63 15.18
C ASP A 44 -12.86 -4.34 14.39
N ARG A 45 -13.92 -4.39 13.58
CA ARG A 45 -14.39 -3.27 12.76
C ARG A 45 -14.93 -2.09 13.57
N SER A 46 -15.38 -2.32 14.81
CA SER A 46 -15.94 -1.26 15.66
C SER A 46 -14.89 -0.21 16.06
N LYS A 47 -13.60 -0.56 15.92
CA LYS A 47 -12.48 0.32 16.22
C LYS A 47 -12.13 1.30 15.10
N VAL A 48 -12.72 1.15 13.92
CA VAL A 48 -12.52 2.10 12.82
C VAL A 48 -13.32 3.37 13.09
N ASN A 49 -12.64 4.53 13.05
CA ASN A 49 -13.26 5.83 13.34
C ASN A 49 -13.31 6.76 12.12
N VAL A 50 -12.75 6.33 10.99
CA VAL A 50 -12.78 7.06 9.72
C VAL A 50 -13.81 6.47 8.74
N PRO A 51 -14.30 7.26 7.76
CA PRO A 51 -15.09 6.71 6.68
C PRO A 51 -14.29 5.68 5.87
N MET A 52 -14.92 4.56 5.56
CA MET A 52 -14.29 3.47 4.82
C MET A 52 -14.65 3.52 3.35
N LEU A 53 -13.66 3.75 2.50
CA LEU A 53 -13.74 3.40 1.08
C LEU A 53 -13.75 1.88 0.90
N LYS A 54 -14.52 1.43 -0.08
CA LYS A 54 -14.75 0.03 -0.44
C LYS A 54 -14.84 -0.11 -1.96
N ALA A 55 -14.73 -1.34 -2.45
CA ALA A 55 -15.01 -1.68 -3.84
C ALA A 55 -16.10 -2.78 -3.90
N PRO A 56 -17.40 -2.43 -3.87
CA PRO A 56 -18.49 -3.40 -3.84
C PRO A 56 -18.52 -4.33 -5.05
N ASP A 57 -18.22 -3.83 -6.24
CA ASP A 57 -18.21 -4.64 -7.45
C ASP A 57 -17.00 -5.57 -7.48
N LEU A 58 -15.86 -5.14 -6.92
CA LEU A 58 -14.71 -6.01 -6.70
C LEU A 58 -15.03 -7.09 -5.67
N ALA A 59 -15.81 -6.77 -4.63
CA ALA A 59 -16.27 -7.76 -3.65
C ALA A 59 -17.13 -8.86 -4.30
N LYS A 60 -17.94 -8.50 -5.30
CA LYS A 60 -18.72 -9.48 -6.09
C LYS A 60 -17.81 -10.34 -6.98
N ARG A 61 -16.77 -9.74 -7.57
CA ARG A 61 -15.86 -10.41 -8.52
C ARG A 61 -14.84 -11.32 -7.83
N TRP A 62 -14.26 -10.86 -6.73
CA TRP A 62 -13.11 -11.48 -6.05
C TRP A 62 -13.46 -12.06 -4.66
N GLY A 63 -14.65 -11.75 -4.14
CA GLY A 63 -15.06 -12.13 -2.80
C GLY A 63 -14.83 -11.04 -1.77
N ALA A 64 -15.24 -11.32 -0.53
CA ALA A 64 -15.16 -10.34 0.55
C ALA A 64 -13.69 -9.97 0.83
N PRO A 65 -13.39 -8.67 1.06
CA PRO A 65 -12.03 -8.25 1.36
C PRO A 65 -11.57 -8.73 2.73
N LYS A 66 -10.28 -9.03 2.83
CA LYS A 66 -9.58 -9.15 4.11
C LYS A 66 -9.52 -7.75 4.75
N PHE A 67 -9.71 -7.69 6.05
CA PHE A 67 -9.82 -6.43 6.78
C PHE A 67 -8.90 -6.45 8.01
N LEU A 68 -8.21 -5.32 8.22
CA LEU A 68 -7.42 -5.05 9.41
C LEU A 68 -7.70 -3.62 9.91
N THR A 69 -7.80 -3.47 11.22
CA THR A 69 -7.82 -2.19 11.94
C THR A 69 -6.40 -1.89 12.43
N GLY A 70 -5.92 -0.69 12.13
CA GLY A 70 -4.65 -0.15 12.60
C GLY A 70 -4.80 0.78 13.81
N PHE A 71 -3.69 1.40 14.20
CA PHE A 71 -3.67 2.39 15.27
C PHE A 71 -4.60 3.58 15.00
N ASN A 72 -5.14 4.17 16.07
CA ASN A 72 -6.01 5.35 16.03
C ASN A 72 -7.23 5.22 15.12
N GLY A 73 -7.73 4.00 14.92
CA GLY A 73 -8.91 3.69 14.11
C GLY A 73 -8.69 3.76 12.60
N ALA A 74 -7.43 3.72 12.16
CA ALA A 74 -7.06 3.46 10.77
C ALA A 74 -7.50 2.06 10.33
N TYR A 75 -7.53 1.81 9.02
CA TYR A 75 -7.84 0.49 8.48
C TYR A 75 -7.04 0.16 7.22
N ALA A 76 -6.96 -1.14 6.94
CA ALA A 76 -6.55 -1.70 5.66
C ALA A 76 -7.63 -2.67 5.16
N LEU A 77 -7.97 -2.59 3.87
CA LEU A 77 -8.97 -3.43 3.21
C LEU A 77 -8.37 -4.02 1.94
N ARG A 78 -8.12 -5.33 1.91
CA ARG A 78 -7.47 -6.01 0.77
C ARG A 78 -8.45 -6.92 0.04
N TYR A 79 -8.63 -6.63 -1.24
CA TYR A 79 -9.28 -7.48 -2.23
C TYR A 79 -8.21 -8.29 -2.96
N GLU A 80 -8.41 -9.59 -3.10
CA GLU A 80 -7.45 -10.51 -3.71
C GLU A 80 -8.18 -11.38 -4.73
N ASN A 81 -7.71 -11.42 -5.97
CA ASN A 81 -8.36 -12.23 -6.99
C ASN A 81 -8.16 -13.73 -6.65
N PRO A 82 -9.23 -14.52 -6.49
CA PRO A 82 -9.11 -15.92 -6.11
C PRO A 82 -8.50 -16.80 -7.21
N LYS A 83 -8.50 -16.32 -8.46
CA LYS A 83 -7.88 -17.02 -9.60
C LYS A 83 -6.42 -16.66 -9.80
N ASP A 84 -6.00 -15.50 -9.29
CA ASP A 84 -4.64 -15.00 -9.40
C ASP A 84 -4.29 -14.15 -8.18
N LYS A 85 -3.52 -14.74 -7.26
CA LYS A 85 -3.18 -14.09 -5.99
C LYS A 85 -2.17 -12.95 -6.14
N THR A 86 -1.55 -12.80 -7.32
CA THR A 86 -0.69 -11.66 -7.62
C THR A 86 -1.51 -10.41 -7.93
N GLN A 87 -2.79 -10.56 -8.27
CA GLN A 87 -3.69 -9.45 -8.50
C GLN A 87 -4.42 -9.03 -7.22
N THR A 88 -4.14 -7.82 -6.73
CA THR A 88 -4.73 -7.30 -5.50
C THR A 88 -5.06 -5.82 -5.57
N LEU A 89 -6.03 -5.39 -4.76
CA LEU A 89 -6.30 -3.99 -4.47
C LEU A 89 -6.37 -3.81 -2.95
N THR A 90 -5.52 -2.96 -2.40
CA THR A 90 -5.45 -2.69 -0.96
C THR A 90 -5.72 -1.22 -0.69
N ILE A 91 -6.75 -0.94 0.11
CA ILE A 91 -7.15 0.41 0.53
C ILE A 91 -6.66 0.64 1.95
N TYR A 92 -5.85 1.67 2.16
CA TYR A 92 -5.51 2.17 3.48
C TYR A 92 -6.26 3.46 3.77
N GLY A 93 -6.82 3.58 4.97
CA GLY A 93 -7.49 4.79 5.42
C GLY A 93 -7.10 5.18 6.85
N THR A 94 -6.88 6.47 7.09
CA THR A 94 -6.48 6.98 8.41
C THR A 94 -6.95 8.41 8.66
N SER A 95 -7.13 8.77 9.92
CA SER A 95 -7.52 10.12 10.34
C SER A 95 -6.34 11.11 10.26
N LYS A 96 -5.10 10.61 10.25
CA LYS A 96 -3.89 11.43 10.14
C LYS A 96 -3.93 12.23 8.83
N LYS A 97 -3.62 13.52 8.92
CA LYS A 97 -3.46 14.40 7.75
C LYS A 97 -2.04 14.28 7.22
N TYR A 98 -1.93 14.22 5.90
CA TYR A 98 -0.67 14.18 5.19
C TYR A 98 -0.58 15.38 4.24
N PRO A 99 0.64 15.86 3.94
CA PRO A 99 0.84 16.82 2.87
C PRO A 99 0.35 16.24 1.53
N VAL A 100 -0.05 17.13 0.63
CA VAL A 100 -0.38 16.73 -0.75
C VAL A 100 0.91 16.28 -1.44
N ALA A 101 0.84 15.21 -2.23
CA ALA A 101 2.00 14.74 -2.98
C ALA A 101 2.51 15.84 -3.93
N GLY A 102 3.83 15.92 -4.08
CA GLY A 102 4.47 16.84 -5.00
C GLY A 102 4.05 16.65 -6.47
N PRO A 103 4.51 17.55 -7.37
CA PRO A 103 4.19 17.46 -8.79
C PRO A 103 4.85 16.26 -9.47
N VAL A 104 5.92 15.70 -8.90
CA VAL A 104 6.68 14.56 -9.44
C VAL A 104 6.41 13.32 -8.58
N PRO A 105 6.11 12.16 -9.18
CA PRO A 105 5.94 10.92 -8.42
C PRO A 105 7.27 10.42 -7.85
N PRO A 106 7.26 9.71 -6.71
CA PRO A 106 8.46 9.11 -6.15
C PRO A 106 9.11 8.16 -7.16
N ARG A 107 10.43 8.18 -7.25
CA ARG A 107 11.18 7.24 -8.07
C ARG A 107 11.12 5.84 -7.46
N TYR A 108 11.27 4.82 -8.30
CA TYR A 108 11.43 3.45 -7.86
C TYR A 108 12.61 2.79 -8.57
N THR A 109 13.14 1.73 -7.97
CA THR A 109 14.17 0.91 -8.59
C THR A 109 13.49 -0.28 -9.24
N ASP A 110 13.56 -0.35 -10.56
CA ASP A 110 13.25 -1.57 -11.31
C ASP A 110 14.45 -2.50 -11.15
N VAL A 111 14.24 -3.68 -10.57
CA VAL A 111 15.34 -4.60 -10.26
C VAL A 111 15.89 -5.27 -11.53
N GLY A 112 15.14 -5.27 -12.64
CA GLY A 112 15.56 -5.63 -14.00
C GLY A 112 16.32 -6.96 -14.10
N HIS A 113 15.72 -8.02 -14.66
CA HIS A 113 16.45 -9.27 -14.89
C HIS A 113 16.84 -9.41 -16.36
N ASP A 114 18.14 -9.46 -16.62
CA ASP A 114 18.67 -9.91 -17.89
C ASP A 114 18.69 -11.44 -17.89
N GLU A 115 17.70 -12.05 -18.55
CA GLU A 115 17.57 -13.50 -18.66
C GLU A 115 18.70 -14.16 -19.45
N GLU A 116 19.34 -13.42 -20.36
CA GLU A 116 20.42 -13.94 -21.21
C GLU A 116 21.74 -13.96 -20.43
N ALA A 117 22.00 -12.94 -19.62
CA ALA A 117 23.17 -12.86 -18.76
C ALA A 117 23.00 -13.51 -17.37
N GLY A 118 21.75 -13.78 -16.95
CA GLY A 118 21.42 -14.26 -15.60
C GLY A 118 21.76 -13.24 -14.51
N THR A 119 21.71 -11.95 -14.84
CA THR A 119 22.12 -10.85 -13.95
C THR A 119 20.96 -9.92 -13.63
N PHE A 120 20.99 -9.32 -12.44
CA PHE A 120 20.11 -8.22 -12.07
C PHE A 120 20.78 -6.90 -12.44
N GLU A 121 20.08 -6.07 -13.20
CA GLU A 121 20.50 -4.71 -13.56
C GLU A 121 19.51 -3.70 -12.99
N PRO A 122 19.67 -3.30 -11.71
CA PRO A 122 18.78 -2.33 -11.10
C PRO A 122 18.84 -0.99 -11.83
N LYS A 123 17.68 -0.49 -12.24
CA LYS A 123 17.53 0.79 -12.91
C LYS A 123 16.60 1.69 -12.12
N GLU A 124 17.07 2.90 -11.81
CA GLU A 124 16.20 3.94 -11.28
C GLU A 124 15.23 4.40 -12.38
N VAL A 125 13.94 4.28 -12.10
CA VAL A 125 12.86 4.70 -13.00
C VAL A 125 12.25 5.99 -12.47
N ASN A 126 12.01 6.93 -13.39
CA ASN A 126 11.22 8.13 -13.13
C ASN A 126 9.79 7.86 -13.60
N PRO A 127 8.84 7.53 -12.69
CA PRO A 127 7.47 7.27 -13.09
C PRO A 127 6.77 8.56 -13.54
N VAL A 128 5.60 8.38 -14.14
CA VAL A 128 4.68 9.45 -14.49
C VAL A 128 3.39 9.31 -13.68
N TRP A 129 2.74 10.44 -13.42
CA TRP A 129 1.41 10.42 -12.83
C TRP A 129 0.37 10.01 -13.89
N TYR A 130 -0.42 9.00 -13.54
CA TYR A 130 -1.69 8.67 -14.18
C TYR A 130 -2.84 9.22 -13.32
N PHE A 131 -4.06 9.18 -13.86
CA PHE A 131 -5.25 9.74 -13.21
C PHE A 131 -6.39 8.73 -13.26
N SER A 132 -7.06 8.53 -12.12
CA SER A 132 -8.28 7.74 -12.01
C SER A 132 -9.28 8.48 -11.14
N LYS A 133 -10.55 8.06 -11.19
CA LYS A 133 -11.65 8.66 -10.44
C LYS A 133 -12.08 7.75 -9.30
N ILE A 134 -11.78 8.13 -8.07
CA ILE A 134 -12.21 7.41 -6.86
C ILE A 134 -13.36 8.17 -6.24
N ASP A 135 -14.54 7.56 -6.17
CA ASP A 135 -15.75 8.17 -5.59
C ASP A 135 -16.00 9.63 -6.05
N GLY A 136 -15.99 9.87 -7.36
CA GLY A 136 -16.18 11.23 -7.88
C GLY A 136 -14.90 12.08 -7.95
N LYS A 137 -13.89 11.79 -7.14
CA LYS A 137 -12.66 12.57 -7.00
C LYS A 137 -11.58 12.10 -7.98
N ILE A 138 -10.98 13.02 -8.72
CA ILE A 138 -9.79 12.73 -9.53
C ILE A 138 -8.58 12.57 -8.59
N VAL A 139 -7.88 11.44 -8.72
CA VAL A 139 -6.73 11.07 -7.88
C VAL A 139 -5.58 10.64 -8.79
N ARG A 140 -4.36 11.09 -8.46
CA ARG A 140 -3.15 10.67 -9.18
C ARG A 140 -2.65 9.32 -8.67
N TYR A 141 -2.10 8.50 -9.55
CA TYR A 141 -1.41 7.26 -9.19
C TYR A 141 -0.20 7.01 -10.09
N ALA A 142 0.75 6.23 -9.62
CA ALA A 142 1.98 5.93 -10.34
C ALA A 142 2.47 4.51 -9.99
N VAL A 143 3.37 3.99 -10.81
CA VAL A 143 4.14 2.79 -10.45
C VAL A 143 5.07 3.16 -9.29
N VAL A 144 5.07 2.33 -8.25
CA VAL A 144 5.93 2.48 -7.07
C VAL A 144 6.90 1.31 -6.91
N GLU A 145 6.61 0.18 -7.53
CA GLU A 145 7.51 -0.96 -7.62
C GLU A 145 7.23 -1.72 -8.92
N ALA A 146 8.30 -2.18 -9.57
CA ALA A 146 8.22 -3.17 -10.64
C ALA A 146 9.33 -4.18 -10.37
N GLY A 147 8.99 -5.46 -10.39
CA GLY A 147 9.99 -6.52 -10.24
C GLY A 147 10.52 -7.02 -11.59
N ALA A 148 11.29 -8.10 -11.53
CA ALA A 148 11.85 -8.77 -12.71
C ALA A 148 10.74 -9.37 -13.60
N THR A 149 11.10 -9.95 -14.76
CA THR A 149 10.22 -10.32 -15.90
C THR A 149 8.82 -10.86 -15.58
N ASP A 150 8.63 -11.58 -14.46
CA ASP A 150 7.37 -12.20 -14.02
C ASP A 150 6.80 -11.67 -12.68
N ASP A 151 7.49 -10.75 -12.00
CA ASP A 151 7.01 -10.16 -10.76
C ASP A 151 5.86 -9.18 -11.02
N PRO A 152 4.87 -9.11 -10.12
CA PRO A 152 3.78 -8.19 -10.30
C PRO A 152 4.24 -6.75 -10.10
N TRP A 153 3.62 -5.86 -10.86
CA TRP A 153 3.79 -4.43 -10.72
C TRP A 153 2.96 -3.92 -9.55
N GLU A 154 3.53 -3.02 -8.75
CA GLU A 154 2.82 -2.30 -7.73
C GLU A 154 2.61 -0.85 -8.15
N LEU A 155 1.36 -0.42 -8.12
CA LEU A 155 0.93 0.94 -8.36
C LEU A 155 0.28 1.49 -7.10
N ALA A 156 0.55 2.75 -6.79
CA ALA A 156 -0.07 3.42 -5.67
C ALA A 156 -0.64 4.76 -6.07
N THR A 157 -1.78 5.11 -5.48
CA THR A 157 -2.25 6.50 -5.49
C THR A 157 -1.28 7.39 -4.73
N GLU A 158 -1.32 8.68 -5.02
CA GLU A 158 -0.91 9.67 -4.02
C GLU A 158 -1.71 9.47 -2.72
N THR A 159 -1.19 9.97 -1.61
CA THR A 159 -2.05 10.09 -0.42
C THR A 159 -3.02 11.24 -0.67
N PHE A 160 -4.31 10.95 -0.64
CA PHE A 160 -5.36 11.94 -0.91
C PHE A 160 -6.35 12.02 0.25
N ARG A 161 -6.87 13.23 0.48
CA ARG A 161 -7.96 13.47 1.42
C ARG A 161 -9.31 13.38 0.70
N HIS A 162 -10.25 12.67 1.30
CA HIS A 162 -11.62 12.55 0.78
C HIS A 162 -12.65 12.54 1.92
N ALA A 163 -13.79 13.18 1.66
CA ALA A 163 -14.86 13.35 2.63
C ALA A 163 -16.06 12.49 2.24
N ALA A 164 -16.59 11.74 3.21
CA ALA A 164 -17.82 11.01 3.04
C ALA A 164 -19.04 11.93 3.05
N ALA A 165 -20.18 11.41 2.62
CA ALA A 165 -21.45 12.14 2.62
C ALA A 165 -21.88 12.62 4.02
N ASP A 166 -21.39 11.98 5.09
CA ASP A 166 -21.61 12.38 6.48
C ASP A 166 -20.69 13.52 6.96
N GLY A 167 -19.83 14.04 6.08
CA GLY A 167 -18.90 15.14 6.35
C GLY A 167 -17.61 14.73 7.06
N ARG A 168 -17.47 13.48 7.51
CA ARG A 168 -16.19 12.99 8.04
C ARG A 168 -15.20 12.83 6.90
N GLU A 169 -13.93 13.05 7.21
CA GLU A 169 -12.86 13.08 6.21
C GLU A 169 -11.67 12.26 6.68
N ALA A 170 -11.07 11.50 5.76
CA ALA A 170 -9.87 10.72 6.02
C ALA A 170 -8.83 10.91 4.92
N SER A 171 -7.61 10.50 5.23
CA SER A 171 -6.55 10.34 4.23
C SER A 171 -6.55 8.89 3.77
N TYR A 172 -6.41 8.69 2.46
CA TYR A 172 -6.40 7.39 1.82
C TYR A 172 -5.17 7.23 0.95
N ARG A 173 -4.71 5.97 0.86
CA ARG A 173 -3.74 5.55 -0.13
C ARG A 173 -4.13 4.15 -0.59
N ILE A 174 -4.20 3.95 -1.90
CA ILE A 174 -4.64 2.69 -2.49
C ILE A 174 -3.50 2.10 -3.29
N PHE A 175 -3.24 0.82 -3.05
CA PHE A 175 -2.24 0.01 -3.77
C PHE A 175 -2.97 -0.97 -4.67
N VAL A 176 -2.44 -1.13 -5.87
CA VAL A 176 -2.90 -2.11 -6.84
C VAL A 176 -1.69 -2.93 -7.28
N THR A 177 -1.79 -4.24 -7.13
CA THR A 177 -0.77 -5.19 -7.57
C THR A 177 -1.31 -5.93 -8.79
N LEU A 178 -0.57 -5.97 -9.90
CA LEU A 178 -1.02 -6.55 -11.16
C LEU A 178 0.11 -7.32 -11.87
N PRO A 179 -0.15 -8.50 -12.46
CA PRO A 179 0.81 -9.17 -13.32
C PRO A 179 0.92 -8.49 -14.70
N GLY A 180 1.98 -8.79 -15.44
CA GLY A 180 2.06 -8.57 -16.88
C GLY A 180 2.52 -7.16 -17.33
N LYS A 181 2.23 -6.82 -18.59
CA LYS A 181 2.72 -5.61 -19.27
C LYS A 181 1.62 -4.52 -19.32
N ALA A 182 2.01 -3.27 -19.07
CA ALA A 182 1.14 -2.08 -19.03
C ALA A 182 0.07 -2.07 -17.91
N PRO A 183 0.46 -2.24 -16.64
CA PRO A 183 -0.48 -2.37 -15.51
C PRO A 183 -1.27 -1.09 -15.21
N HIS A 184 -0.90 0.06 -15.77
CA HIS A 184 -1.49 1.35 -15.41
C HIS A 184 -2.95 1.51 -15.87
N LEU A 185 -3.35 0.94 -17.01
CA LEU A 185 -4.74 1.00 -17.48
C LEU A 185 -5.66 0.17 -16.59
N GLU A 186 -5.29 -1.09 -16.36
CA GLU A 186 -6.06 -2.00 -15.50
C GLU A 186 -6.09 -1.51 -14.05
N ALA A 187 -5.01 -0.92 -13.54
CA ALA A 187 -5.02 -0.27 -12.23
C ALA A 187 -6.02 0.88 -12.19
N GLY A 188 -6.08 1.69 -13.25
CA GLY A 188 -7.06 2.77 -13.38
C GLY A 188 -8.50 2.27 -13.27
N GLU A 189 -8.84 1.20 -13.98
CA GLU A 189 -10.15 0.55 -13.93
C GLU A 189 -10.51 0.01 -12.54
N LEU A 190 -9.56 -0.63 -11.85
CA LEU A 190 -9.79 -1.15 -10.50
C LEU A 190 -9.99 -0.02 -9.47
N LEU A 191 -9.27 1.09 -9.61
CA LEU A 191 -9.42 2.27 -8.76
C LEU A 191 -10.80 2.92 -8.93
N GLU A 192 -11.37 2.92 -10.14
CA GLU A 192 -12.71 3.47 -10.40
C GLU A 192 -13.84 2.69 -9.70
N LEU A 193 -13.58 1.44 -9.31
CA LEU A 193 -14.52 0.64 -8.53
C LEU A 193 -14.59 1.07 -7.06
N VAL A 194 -13.69 1.95 -6.61
CA VAL A 194 -13.61 2.39 -5.22
C VAL A 194 -14.58 3.55 -4.95
N THR A 195 -15.45 3.35 -3.97
CA THR A 195 -16.51 4.28 -3.54
C THR A 195 -16.74 4.18 -2.02
N TYR A 196 -17.62 5.02 -1.45
CA TYR A 196 -18.05 4.91 -0.04
C TYR A 196 -19.07 3.79 0.20
#